data_AF-A0A372MKE4-F1
#
_entry.id   AF-A0A372MKE4-F1
#
_cell.length_a   1.000
_cell.length_b   1.000
_cell.length_c   1.000
_cell.angle_alpha   90.00
_cell.angle_beta   90.00
_cell.angle_gamma   90.00
#
_symmetry.space_group_name_H-M   'P 1'
#
loop_
_entity.id
_entity.type
_entity.pdbx_description
1 polymer ?
#
loop_
_entity_poly.entity_id
_entity_poly.type
_entity_poly.pdbx_seq_one_letter_code
_entity_poly.pdbx_strand_id
1 'polypeptide(L)'
;MAARNTREAKKNGATVIAITRIGGNSLSRQADYTLNVVNSESLFREGATLSRFAQLLVVDLVYTMILARRHTTVSALLKRKREAARHVSG
;
A
#
# COMPACT_ATOMS: atom_id res chain seq x y z
N MET A 1 -1.67 17.77 5.25
CA MET A 1 -2.53 16.70 5.83
C MET A 1 -1.76 15.42 6.14
N ALA A 2 -1.09 14.78 5.17
CA ALA A 2 -0.33 13.53 5.39
C ALA A 2 0.67 13.60 6.58
N ALA A 3 1.46 14.67 6.67
CA ALA A 3 2.42 14.89 7.76
C ALA A 3 1.80 14.94 9.18
N ARG A 4 0.56 15.43 9.31
CA ARG A 4 -0.13 15.47 10.61
C ARG A 4 -0.54 14.07 11.03
N ASN A 5 -1.12 13.30 10.12
CA ASN A 5 -1.54 11.93 10.39
C ASN A 5 -0.34 11.04 10.72
N THR A 6 0.77 11.20 10.01
CA THR A 6 2.03 10.51 10.31
C THR A 6 2.51 10.81 11.72
N ARG A 7 2.54 12.08 12.14
CA ARG A 7 2.97 12.45 13.50
C ARG A 7 2.08 11.84 14.57
N GLU A 8 0.76 11.90 14.41
CA GLU A 8 -0.16 11.29 15.38
C GLU A 8 -0.03 9.77 15.43
N ALA A 9 0.15 9.10 14.30
CA ALA A 9 0.43 7.66 14.27
C ALA A 9 1.71 7.32 15.06
N LYS A 10 2.80 8.07 14.84
CA LYS A 10 4.06 7.87 15.55
C LYS A 10 3.96 8.16 17.04
N LYS A 11 3.22 9.19 17.44
CA LYS A 11 2.94 9.47 18.87
C LYS A 11 2.27 8.30 19.57
N ASN A 12 1.43 7.55 18.83
CA ASN A 12 0.77 6.35 19.33
C ASN A 12 1.62 5.06 19.19
N GLY A 13 2.92 5.18 18.86
CA GLY A 13 3.83 4.04 18.74
C GLY A 13 3.63 3.20 17.47
N ALA A 14 2.87 3.68 16.48
CA ALA A 14 2.67 2.94 15.24
C ALA A 14 3.89 3.04 14.31
N THR A 15 4.28 1.92 13.72
CA THR A 15 5.23 1.90 12.59
C THR A 15 4.58 2.49 11.35
N VAL A 16 5.25 3.45 10.72
CA VAL A 16 4.75 4.13 9.52
C VAL A 16 5.54 3.68 8.29
N ILE A 17 4.83 3.12 7.31
CA ILE A 17 5.35 2.83 5.98
C ILE A 17 4.71 3.81 5.00
N ALA A 18 5.52 4.60 4.29
CA ALA A 18 5.05 5.53 3.27
C ALA A 18 5.20 4.94 1.87
N ILE A 19 4.14 4.99 1.07
CA ILE A 19 4.22 4.78 -0.38
C ILE A 19 4.13 6.16 -1.02
N THR A 20 5.23 6.63 -1.60
CA THR A 20 5.30 8.02 -2.09
C THR A 20 6.30 8.18 -3.22
N ARG A 21 6.27 9.33 -3.89
CA ARG A 21 7.18 9.63 -4.99
C ARG A 21 8.60 9.84 -4.48
N ILE A 22 9.58 9.47 -5.31
CA ILE A 22 10.99 9.84 -5.14
C ILE A 22 11.10 11.37 -4.99
N GLY A 23 12.07 11.85 -4.20
CA GLY A 23 12.36 13.28 -4.07
C GLY A 23 12.30 13.83 -2.64
N GLY A 24 12.46 12.97 -1.63
CA GLY A 24 12.69 13.43 -0.25
C GLY A 24 11.59 14.34 0.29
N ASN A 25 10.31 13.98 0.08
CA ASN A 25 9.18 14.79 0.54
C ASN A 25 8.96 14.67 2.07
N SER A 26 8.08 15.52 2.62
CA SER A 26 7.85 15.55 4.07
C SER A 26 7.30 14.25 4.63
N LEU A 27 6.60 13.43 3.83
CA LEU A 27 6.08 12.15 4.25
C LEU A 27 7.21 11.10 4.34
N SER A 28 8.09 11.02 3.34
CA SER A 28 9.21 10.06 3.37
C SER A 28 10.19 10.34 4.50
N ARG A 29 10.41 11.61 4.86
CA ARG A 29 11.26 11.97 6.02
C ARG A 29 10.69 11.58 7.38
N GLN A 30 9.38 11.38 7.49
CA GLN A 30 8.72 11.09 8.76
C GLN A 30 8.39 9.61 8.92
N ALA A 31 8.28 8.86 7.83
CA ALA A 31 8.04 7.43 7.85
C ALA A 31 9.27 6.63 8.33
N ASP A 32 9.04 5.47 8.91
CA ASP A 32 10.10 4.54 9.33
C ASP A 32 10.64 3.77 8.12
N TYR A 33 9.75 3.48 7.15
CA TYR A 33 10.11 2.89 5.87
C TYR A 33 9.44 3.64 4.72
N THR A 34 10.13 3.77 3.59
CA THR A 34 9.57 4.40 2.39
C THR A 34 9.67 3.45 1.19
N LEU A 35 8.53 3.18 0.56
CA LEU A 35 8.41 2.50 -0.72
C LEU A 35 8.21 3.57 -1.80
N ASN A 36 9.29 3.82 -2.55
CA ASN A 36 9.28 4.87 -3.55
C ASN A 36 8.62 4.41 -4.86
N VAL A 37 7.76 5.26 -5.42
CA VAL A 37 7.27 5.15 -6.79
C VAL A 37 7.94 6.20 -7.68
N VAL A 38 8.18 5.84 -8.95
CA VAL A 38 8.83 6.73 -9.91
C VAL A 38 7.99 8.00 -10.10
N ASN A 39 8.67 9.14 -10.19
CA ASN A 39 8.03 10.42 -10.47
C ASN A 39 7.59 10.42 -11.95
N SER A 40 6.31 10.16 -12.21
CA SER A 40 5.71 10.46 -13.51
C SER A 40 5.45 11.97 -13.54
N GLU A 41 6.48 12.77 -13.76
CA GLU A 41 6.27 14.16 -14.14
C GLU A 41 5.44 14.15 -15.42
N SER A 42 4.25 14.73 -15.28
CA SER A 42 3.18 14.71 -16.26
C SER A 42 3.60 15.54 -17.47
N LEU A 43 4.31 14.93 -18.42
CA LEU A 43 4.34 15.43 -19.80
C LEU A 43 2.92 15.35 -20.43
N PHE A 44 2.01 14.56 -19.84
CA PHE A 44 0.62 14.39 -20.27
C PHE A 44 -0.35 14.54 -19.11
N ARG A 45 -1.53 15.14 -19.37
CA ARG A 45 -2.67 15.41 -18.46
C ARG A 45 -3.13 14.24 -17.56
N GLU A 46 -2.57 13.05 -17.72
CA GLU A 46 -2.89 11.79 -17.05
C GLU A 46 -2.01 11.45 -15.84
N GLY A 47 -1.11 12.35 -15.43
CA GLY A 47 -0.13 12.07 -14.36
C GLY A 47 -0.75 11.62 -13.02
N ALA A 48 -1.99 12.04 -12.71
CA ALA A 48 -2.69 11.61 -11.50
C ALA A 48 -3.15 10.14 -11.57
N THR A 49 -3.55 9.66 -12.76
CA THR A 49 -3.96 8.26 -12.98
C THR A 49 -2.74 7.35 -12.92
N LEU A 50 -1.66 7.72 -13.61
CA LEU A 50 -0.40 6.98 -13.57
C LEU A 50 0.19 6.93 -12.16
N SER A 51 0.13 8.04 -11.41
CA SER A 51 0.56 8.08 -10.01
C SER A 51 -0.22 7.08 -9.14
N ARG A 52 -1.54 7.01 -9.30
CA ARG A 52 -2.36 6.03 -8.57
C ARG A 52 -2.07 4.60 -9.01
N PHE A 53 -1.90 4.36 -10.30
CA PHE A 53 -1.59 3.04 -10.83
C PHE A 53 -0.26 2.52 -10.26
N ALA A 54 0.80 3.35 -10.27
CA ALA A 54 2.09 3.00 -9.68
C ALA A 54 1.98 2.69 -8.17
N GLN A 55 1.17 3.46 -7.43
CA GLN A 55 0.94 3.21 -6.01
C GLN A 55 0.16 1.92 -5.76
N LEU A 56 -0.84 1.59 -6.58
CA LEU A 56 -1.61 0.34 -6.49
C LEU A 56 -0.72 -0.87 -6.77
N LEU A 57 0.15 -0.80 -7.78
CA LEU A 57 1.12 -1.86 -8.07
C LEU A 57 2.02 -2.17 -6.87
N VAL A 58 2.46 -1.15 -6.13
CA VAL A 58 3.26 -1.36 -4.91
C VAL A 58 2.44 -2.10 -3.84
N VAL A 59 1.17 -1.76 -3.67
CA VAL A 59 0.27 -2.45 -2.73
C VAL A 59 0.10 -3.91 -3.14
N ASP A 60 -0.17 -4.18 -4.41
CA ASP A 60 -0.34 -5.53 -4.95
C ASP A 60 0.93 -6.38 -4.80
N LEU A 61 2.10 -5.78 -5.01
CA LEU A 61 3.38 -6.45 -4.82
C LEU A 61 3.60 -6.84 -3.35
N VAL A 62 3.35 -5.91 -2.41
CA VAL A 62 3.46 -6.21 -0.97
C VAL A 62 2.50 -7.33 -0.58
N TYR A 63 1.26 -7.26 -1.04
CA TYR A 63 0.26 -8.30 -0.78
C TYR A 63 0.71 -9.67 -1.34
N THR A 64 1.19 -9.70 -2.57
CA THR A 64 1.67 -10.92 -3.24
C THR A 64 2.88 -11.52 -2.52
N MET A 65 3.82 -10.70 -2.06
CA MET A 65 4.96 -11.17 -1.27
C MET A 65 4.55 -11.76 0.08
N ILE A 66 3.56 -11.18 0.75
CA ILE A 66 3.01 -11.72 2.00
C ILE A 66 2.35 -13.08 1.72
N LEU A 67 1.55 -13.17 0.66
CA LEU A 67 0.88 -14.40 0.23
C LEU A 67 1.90 -15.51 -0.06
N ALA A 68 2.92 -15.22 -0.86
CA ALA A 68 3.97 -16.18 -1.22
C ALA A 68 4.71 -16.71 0.02
N ARG A 69 4.99 -15.86 1.02
CA ARG A 69 5.69 -16.22 2.25
C ARG A 69 4.82 -16.95 3.28
N ARG A 70 3.49 -16.82 3.21
CA ARG A 70 2.53 -17.38 4.19
C ARG A 70 1.57 -18.38 3.55
N HIS A 71 2.06 -19.14 2.57
CA HIS A 71 1.24 -19.98 1.70
C HIS A 71 0.23 -20.85 2.47
N THR A 72 0.63 -21.47 3.58
CA THR A 72 -0.24 -22.34 4.41
C THR A 72 -1.37 -21.59 5.12
N THR A 73 -1.06 -20.47 5.78
CA THR A 73 -2.07 -19.66 6.49
C THR A 73 -3.05 -18.99 5.53
N VAL A 74 -2.56 -18.51 4.39
CA VAL A 74 -3.42 -17.79 3.45
C VAL A 74 -4.34 -18.73 2.68
N SER A 75 -3.91 -19.96 2.40
CA SER A 75 -4.77 -21.01 1.83
C SER A 75 -6.06 -21.21 2.64
N ALA A 76 -5.93 -21.28 3.97
CA ALA A 76 -7.07 -21.44 4.87
C ALA A 76 -7.99 -20.20 4.88
N LEU A 77 -7.42 -18.99 4.86
CA LEU A 77 -8.18 -17.73 4.84
C LEU A 77 -8.96 -17.56 3.52
N LEU A 78 -8.33 -17.88 2.39
CA LEU A 78 -8.95 -17.81 1.06
C LEU A 78 -10.08 -18.83 0.91
N LYS A 79 -9.92 -20.03 1.48
CA LYS A 79 -10.98 -21.04 1.51
C LYS A 79 -12.21 -20.53 2.27
N ARG A 80 -12.01 -19.99 3.49
CA ARG A 80 -13.09 -19.35 4.27
C ARG A 80 -13.78 -18.20 3.55
N LYS A 81 -13.02 -17.31 2.90
CA LYS A 81 -13.60 -16.20 2.12
C LYS A 81 -14.44 -16.69 0.94
N ARG A 82 -13.99 -17.72 0.22
CA ARG A 82 -14.74 -18.33 -0.88
C ARG A 82 -16.03 -19.00 -0.40
N GLU A 83 -15.96 -19.71 0.71
CA GLU A 83 -17.13 -20.36 1.33
C GLU A 83 -18.19 -19.33 1.74
N ALA A 84 -17.79 -18.22 2.37
CA ALA A 84 -18.69 -17.14 2.74
C ALA A 84 -19.33 -16.44 1.52
N ALA A 85 -18.55 -16.16 0.47
CA ALA A 85 -19.07 -15.57 -0.77
C ALA A 85 -20.14 -16.47 -1.43
N ARG A 86 -19.98 -17.80 -1.37
CA ARG A 86 -20.96 -18.75 -1.88
C ARG A 86 -22.28 -18.75 -1.11
N HIS A 87 -22.26 -18.47 0.20
CA HIS A 87 -23.48 -18.40 1.02
C HIS A 87 -24.30 -17.12 0.81
N VAL A 88 -23.69 -16.04 0.31
CA VAL A 88 -24.39 -14.78 0.00
C VAL A 88 -24.93 -14.77 -1.45
N SER A 89 -24.47 -15.71 -2.28
CA SER A 89 -24.81 -15.77 -3.72
C SER A 89 -25.88 -16.81 -4.06
N GLY A 90 -26.50 -17.44 -3.06
CA GLY A 90 -27.63 -18.36 -3.22
C GLY A 90 -28.84 -17.82 -2.47
#